data_AF-A0A0Q7FT03-F1
#
_entry.id   AF-A0A0Q7FT03-F1
#
_cell.length_a   1.000
_cell.length_b   1.000
_cell.length_c   1.000
_cell.angle_alpha   90.00
_cell.angle_beta   90.00
_cell.angle_gamma   90.00
#
_symmetry.space_group_name_H-M   'P 1'
#
loop_
_entity.id
_entity.type
_entity.pdbx_description
1 polymer ?
#
loop_
_entity_poly.entity_id
_entity_poly.type
_entity_poly.pdbx_seq_one_letter_code
_entity_poly.pdbx_strand_id
1 'polypeptide(L)'
;MKDNFKISDKELLDARNAIFKNYGIPELEKNGYVKSPFKTSWFGQYDSNIRGYSYELCKLTDQNQLHFISVSMLKGEKRLKISLNIFELNEKLNSVDDLKDCDGINFHLPPNDSTSMQLRSDDYKGPPLFYMLFLPEYILGKINSQSSLEKEVSKLRDLIKKDMANIDSFVKRWHELHKPYITDKEGNIVKKD
;
A
#
# COMPACT_ATOMS: atom_id res chain seq x y z
N MET A 1 -0.39 -11.62 41.25
CA MET A 1 -0.34 -11.95 39.81
C MET A 1 -0.42 -10.64 39.04
N LYS A 2 0.56 -10.32 38.18
CA LYS A 2 0.37 -9.21 37.23
C LYS A 2 -0.59 -9.71 36.16
N ASP A 3 -1.74 -9.06 36.02
CA ASP A 3 -2.62 -9.32 34.90
C ASP A 3 -1.85 -9.05 33.61
N ASN A 4 -1.59 -10.12 32.85
CA ASN A 4 -0.96 -9.99 31.55
C ASN A 4 -1.96 -9.27 30.64
N PHE A 5 -1.61 -8.04 30.24
CA PHE A 5 -2.37 -7.29 29.25
C PHE A 5 -2.59 -8.15 28.01
N LYS A 6 -3.85 -8.35 27.62
CA LYS A 6 -4.23 -9.08 26.42
C LYS A 6 -5.00 -8.14 25.52
N ILE A 7 -4.54 -8.05 24.28
CA ILE A 7 -5.27 -7.43 23.17
C ILE A 7 -5.57 -8.50 22.14
N SER A 8 -6.76 -8.47 21.58
CA SER A 8 -7.16 -9.42 20.54
C SER A 8 -6.58 -9.07 19.17
N ASP A 9 -6.40 -10.07 18.31
CA ASP A 9 -5.99 -9.84 16.92
C ASP A 9 -6.97 -8.98 16.14
N LYS A 10 -8.25 -9.00 16.54
CA LYS A 10 -9.29 -8.15 15.95
C LYS A 10 -9.01 -6.68 16.27
N GLU A 11 -8.74 -6.36 17.53
CA GLU A 11 -8.43 -4.99 17.94
C GLU A 11 -7.14 -4.48 17.27
N LEU A 12 -6.11 -5.33 17.12
CA LEU A 12 -4.89 -4.98 16.39
C LEU A 12 -5.14 -4.75 14.89
N LEU A 13 -6.03 -5.54 14.27
CA LEU A 13 -6.44 -5.34 12.90
C LEU A 13 -7.23 -4.04 12.73
N ASP A 14 -8.22 -3.79 13.59
CA ASP A 14 -9.05 -2.59 13.55
C ASP A 14 -8.22 -1.32 13.81
N ALA A 15 -7.21 -1.38 14.70
CA ALA A 15 -6.28 -0.29 14.93
C ALA A 15 -5.46 0.05 13.66
N ARG A 16 -4.87 -0.95 12.99
CA ARG A 16 -4.12 -0.74 11.73
C ARG A 16 -5.03 -0.20 10.63
N ASN A 17 -6.24 -0.74 10.51
CA ASN A 17 -7.23 -0.29 9.54
C ASN A 17 -7.61 1.18 9.77
N ALA A 18 -7.90 1.54 11.02
CA ALA A 18 -8.22 2.91 11.41
C ALA A 18 -7.06 3.89 11.15
N ILE A 19 -5.81 3.47 11.42
CA ILE A 19 -4.64 4.28 11.11
C ILE A 19 -4.58 4.60 9.61
N PHE A 20 -4.62 3.57 8.76
CA PHE A 20 -4.49 3.78 7.32
C PHE A 20 -5.67 4.58 6.76
N LYS A 21 -6.90 4.26 7.17
CA LYS A 21 -8.10 4.96 6.72
C LYS A 21 -8.11 6.45 7.11
N ASN A 22 -7.71 6.77 8.34
CA ASN A 22 -7.83 8.13 8.87
C ASN A 22 -6.57 9.00 8.67
N TYR A 23 -5.42 8.39 8.39
CA TYR A 23 -4.15 9.12 8.27
C TYR A 23 -3.32 8.76 7.05
N GLY A 24 -3.49 7.57 6.47
CA GLY A 24 -2.81 7.18 5.23
C GLY A 24 -3.54 7.72 4.01
N ILE A 25 -4.82 7.34 3.85
CA ILE A 25 -5.66 7.75 2.70
C ILE A 25 -5.71 9.28 2.56
N PRO A 26 -5.97 10.09 3.59
CA PRO A 26 -6.03 11.54 3.40
C PRO A 26 -4.72 12.18 2.94
N GLU A 27 -3.56 11.62 3.30
CA GLU A 27 -2.28 12.13 2.82
C GLU A 27 -2.00 11.69 1.38
N LEU A 28 -2.45 10.49 0.98
CA LEU A 28 -2.43 10.04 -0.42
C LEU A 28 -3.36 10.91 -1.30
N GLU A 29 -4.56 11.24 -0.82
CA GLU A 29 -5.52 12.10 -1.52
C GLU A 29 -4.96 13.50 -1.80
N LYS A 30 -4.25 14.10 -0.83
CA LYS A 30 -3.52 15.36 -1.05
C LYS A 30 -2.45 15.25 -2.14
N ASN A 31 -1.90 14.06 -2.33
CA ASN A 31 -0.92 13.77 -3.39
C ASN A 31 -1.58 13.38 -4.73
N GLY A 32 -2.90 13.49 -4.85
CA GLY A 32 -3.66 13.23 -6.07
C GLY A 32 -4.03 11.76 -6.29
N TYR A 33 -3.85 10.89 -5.29
CA TYR A 33 -4.37 9.53 -5.36
C TYR A 33 -5.87 9.54 -5.05
N VAL A 34 -6.63 8.72 -5.77
CA VAL A 34 -8.05 8.50 -5.55
C VAL A 34 -8.31 7.03 -5.33
N LYS A 35 -9.51 6.69 -4.82
CA LYS A 35 -9.97 5.31 -4.82
C LYS A 35 -9.85 4.72 -6.23
N SER A 36 -9.30 3.51 -6.32
CA SER A 36 -9.23 2.75 -7.57
C SER A 36 -10.62 2.65 -8.24
N PRO A 37 -10.76 3.03 -9.52
CA PRO A 37 -12.04 3.09 -10.22
C PRO A 37 -12.51 1.71 -10.69
N PHE A 38 -11.60 0.72 -10.76
CA PHE A 38 -11.86 -0.59 -11.34
C PHE A 38 -12.99 -1.33 -10.61
N LYS A 39 -13.74 -2.14 -11.36
CA LYS A 39 -14.88 -2.93 -10.84
C LYS A 39 -14.47 -3.90 -9.72
N THR A 40 -13.28 -4.44 -9.83
CA THR A 40 -12.71 -5.44 -8.92
C THR A 40 -11.94 -4.83 -7.75
N SER A 41 -11.92 -3.49 -7.64
CA SER A 41 -11.14 -2.80 -6.62
C SER A 41 -11.67 -2.97 -5.19
N TRP A 42 -10.75 -3.17 -4.25
CA TRP A 42 -11.05 -3.23 -2.83
C TRP A 42 -10.81 -1.88 -2.16
N PHE A 43 -11.71 -1.48 -1.26
CA PHE A 43 -11.59 -0.20 -0.56
C PHE A 43 -12.13 -0.27 0.87
N GLY A 44 -11.50 -1.11 1.68
CA GLY A 44 -11.73 -1.18 3.12
C GLY A 44 -12.91 -2.05 3.56
N GLN A 45 -13.51 -2.82 2.65
CA GLN A 45 -14.43 -3.89 3.02
C GLN A 45 -13.65 -5.01 3.72
N TYR A 46 -14.24 -5.59 4.77
CA TYR A 46 -13.66 -6.77 5.40
C TYR A 46 -13.84 -7.98 4.49
N ASP A 47 -12.74 -8.60 4.09
CA ASP A 47 -12.75 -9.83 3.30
C ASP A 47 -12.57 -11.04 4.22
N SER A 48 -13.57 -11.93 4.24
CA SER A 48 -13.55 -13.15 5.02
C SER A 48 -12.55 -14.20 4.52
N ASN A 49 -12.20 -14.17 3.23
CA ASN A 49 -11.28 -15.13 2.62
C ASN A 49 -9.85 -14.92 3.12
N ILE A 50 -9.38 -13.67 3.10
CA ILE A 50 -8.06 -13.31 3.65
C ILE A 50 -8.13 -12.97 5.16
N ARG A 51 -9.34 -12.83 5.71
CA ARG A 51 -9.61 -12.38 7.09
C ARG A 51 -8.95 -11.03 7.38
N GLY A 52 -9.25 -10.02 6.58
CA GLY A 52 -8.51 -8.77 6.59
C GLY A 52 -9.18 -7.61 5.86
N TYR A 53 -8.43 -6.53 5.70
CA TYR A 53 -8.81 -5.36 4.94
C TYR A 53 -7.81 -5.12 3.81
N SER A 54 -8.32 -4.75 2.64
CA SER A 54 -7.53 -4.34 1.49
C SER A 54 -7.99 -2.99 0.97
N TYR A 55 -7.05 -2.19 0.48
CA TYR A 55 -7.31 -0.90 -0.16
C TYR A 55 -6.50 -0.79 -1.45
N GLU A 56 -7.14 -0.25 -2.47
CA GLU A 56 -6.51 0.11 -3.73
C GLU A 56 -6.78 1.58 -4.04
N LEU A 57 -5.69 2.32 -4.25
CA LEU A 57 -5.71 3.70 -4.68
C LEU A 57 -4.89 3.83 -5.96
N CYS A 58 -5.29 4.75 -6.81
CA CYS A 58 -4.57 5.03 -8.04
C CYS A 58 -4.42 6.52 -8.30
N LYS A 59 -3.42 6.87 -9.10
CA LYS A 59 -3.16 8.22 -9.58
C LYS A 59 -2.74 8.12 -11.05
N LEU A 60 -3.45 8.83 -11.92
CA LEU A 60 -3.02 9.05 -13.28
C LEU A 60 -2.15 10.31 -13.33
N THR A 61 -0.96 10.23 -13.92
CA THR A 61 -0.04 11.36 -14.05
C THR A 61 -0.09 11.98 -15.45
N ASP A 62 0.43 13.20 -15.59
CA ASP A 62 0.53 13.88 -16.88
C ASP A 62 1.47 13.17 -17.88
N GLN A 63 2.35 12.30 -17.37
CA GLN A 63 3.25 11.44 -18.15
C GLN A 63 2.57 10.14 -18.61
N ASN A 64 1.25 10.06 -18.52
CA ASN A 64 0.46 8.88 -18.84
C ASN A 64 0.83 7.64 -18.02
N GLN A 65 1.28 7.85 -16.77
CA GLN A 65 1.58 6.76 -15.86
C GLN A 65 0.40 6.55 -14.91
N LEU A 66 0.06 5.29 -14.71
CA LEU A 66 -0.90 4.85 -13.73
C LEU A 66 -0.15 4.32 -12.51
N HIS A 67 -0.15 5.08 -11.44
CA HIS A 67 0.40 4.64 -10.15
C HIS A 67 -0.67 3.85 -9.41
N PHE A 68 -0.30 2.70 -8.87
CA PHE A 68 -1.13 1.87 -8.02
C PHE A 68 -0.54 1.76 -6.62
N ILE A 69 -1.35 2.03 -5.62
CA ILE A 69 -1.06 1.73 -4.22
C ILE A 69 -2.00 0.62 -3.78
N SER A 70 -1.43 -0.51 -3.41
CA SER A 70 -2.16 -1.64 -2.83
C SER A 70 -1.77 -1.79 -1.36
N VAL A 71 -2.77 -1.84 -0.48
CA VAL A 71 -2.58 -2.03 0.95
C VAL A 71 -3.32 -3.27 1.41
N SER A 72 -2.67 -4.12 2.20
CA SER A 72 -3.29 -5.28 2.82
C SER A 72 -2.96 -5.39 4.31
N MET A 73 -3.96 -5.82 5.07
CA MET A 73 -3.90 -6.01 6.52
C MET A 73 -4.63 -7.29 6.89
N LEU A 74 -3.90 -8.28 7.39
CA LEU A 74 -4.47 -9.57 7.77
C LEU A 74 -4.65 -9.69 9.28
N LYS A 75 -5.71 -10.38 9.71
CA LYS A 75 -5.92 -10.74 11.12
C LYS A 75 -4.82 -11.72 11.58
N GLY A 76 -4.33 -11.53 12.79
CA GLY A 76 -3.24 -12.34 13.37
C GLY A 76 -1.85 -11.83 12.99
N GLU A 77 -1.73 -10.97 11.98
CA GLU A 77 -0.50 -10.24 11.72
C GLU A 77 -0.46 -8.93 12.53
N LYS A 78 0.73 -8.38 12.72
CA LYS A 78 0.93 -7.03 13.28
C LYS A 78 1.37 -6.01 12.23
N ARG A 79 1.70 -6.49 11.03
CA ARG A 79 2.23 -5.69 9.93
C ARG A 79 1.08 -5.18 9.06
N LEU A 80 1.30 -4.03 8.44
CA LEU A 80 0.51 -3.48 7.35
C LEU A 80 1.43 -3.47 6.11
N LYS A 81 0.97 -4.03 5.00
CA LYS A 81 1.77 -4.06 3.76
C LYS A 81 1.25 -2.97 2.83
N ILE A 82 2.14 -2.08 2.38
CA ILE A 82 1.86 -1.06 1.36
C ILE A 82 2.80 -1.34 0.19
N SER A 83 2.25 -1.52 -1.00
CA SER A 83 3.00 -1.71 -2.22
C SER A 83 2.68 -0.62 -3.23
N LEU A 84 3.70 -0.17 -3.95
CA LEU A 84 3.60 0.75 -5.07
C LEU A 84 3.97 -0.01 -6.36
N ASN A 85 3.14 0.13 -7.39
CA ASN A 85 3.49 -0.26 -8.74
C ASN A 85 3.14 0.86 -9.72
N ILE A 86 3.88 0.97 -10.81
CA ILE A 86 3.72 2.04 -11.79
C ILE A 86 3.68 1.42 -13.18
N PHE A 87 2.65 1.77 -13.94
CA PHE A 87 2.45 1.35 -15.32
C PHE A 87 2.43 2.56 -16.23
N GLU A 88 2.83 2.39 -17.48
CA GLU A 88 2.62 3.37 -18.54
C GLU A 88 1.46 2.89 -19.39
N LEU A 89 0.48 3.75 -19.62
CA LEU A 89 -0.66 3.39 -20.46
C LEU A 89 -0.28 3.58 -21.93
N ASN A 90 -0.66 2.64 -22.79
CA ASN A 90 -0.44 2.74 -24.24
C ASN A 90 -1.30 3.84 -24.88
N GLU A 91 -2.41 4.19 -24.24
CA GLU A 91 -3.38 5.19 -24.65
C GLU A 91 -3.44 6.29 -23.59
N LYS A 92 -3.57 7.54 -24.04
CA LYS A 92 -3.71 8.67 -23.12
C LYS A 92 -5.13 8.72 -22.58
N LEU A 93 -5.27 8.58 -21.26
CA LEU A 93 -6.55 8.76 -20.57
C LEU A 93 -6.73 10.22 -20.15
N ASN A 94 -7.97 10.68 -20.11
CA ASN A 94 -8.30 12.03 -19.65
C ASN A 94 -8.61 12.03 -18.14
N SER A 95 -9.14 10.93 -17.63
CA SER A 95 -9.45 10.74 -16.22
C SER A 95 -9.21 9.30 -15.79
N VAL A 96 -8.96 9.13 -14.49
CA VAL A 96 -9.01 7.82 -13.83
C VAL A 96 -10.40 7.16 -14.01
N ASP A 97 -11.47 7.95 -14.11
CA ASP A 97 -12.83 7.44 -14.31
C ASP A 97 -13.02 6.67 -15.62
N ASP A 98 -12.12 6.87 -16.60
CA ASP A 98 -12.13 6.13 -17.87
C ASP A 98 -11.88 4.62 -17.66
N LEU A 99 -11.36 4.24 -16.49
CA LEU A 99 -11.05 2.86 -16.09
C LEU A 99 -12.17 2.18 -15.29
N LYS A 100 -13.27 2.88 -14.99
CA LYS A 100 -14.34 2.37 -14.09
C LYS A 100 -15.01 1.09 -14.57
N ASP A 101 -14.98 0.86 -15.88
CA ASP A 101 -15.61 -0.29 -16.51
C ASP A 101 -14.68 -1.47 -16.74
N CYS A 102 -13.37 -1.26 -16.54
CA CYS A 102 -12.31 -2.24 -16.70
C CYS A 102 -12.16 -3.14 -15.46
N ASP A 103 -11.58 -4.31 -15.68
CA ASP A 103 -11.11 -5.17 -14.60
C ASP A 103 -9.68 -4.77 -14.22
N GLY A 104 -9.44 -4.52 -12.93
CA GLY A 104 -8.13 -4.17 -12.40
C GLY A 104 -7.22 -5.39 -12.17
N ILE A 105 -7.74 -6.61 -12.29
CA ILE A 105 -7.05 -7.83 -11.84
C ILE A 105 -5.69 -8.03 -12.51
N ASN A 106 -5.56 -7.70 -13.79
CA ASN A 106 -4.33 -7.93 -14.54
C ASN A 106 -3.17 -7.07 -14.01
N PHE A 107 -3.42 -5.90 -13.43
CA PHE A 107 -2.38 -5.07 -12.81
C PHE A 107 -1.75 -5.72 -11.57
N HIS A 108 -2.39 -6.75 -11.02
CA HIS A 108 -1.93 -7.49 -9.84
C HIS A 108 -1.45 -8.91 -10.15
N LEU A 109 -1.56 -9.37 -11.39
CA LEU A 109 -1.17 -10.71 -11.79
C LEU A 109 0.20 -10.72 -12.48
N PRO A 110 0.93 -11.85 -12.44
CA PRO A 110 2.13 -12.00 -13.24
C PRO A 110 1.88 -11.78 -14.74
N PRO A 111 2.78 -11.07 -15.43
CA PRO A 111 4.05 -10.57 -14.92
C PRO A 111 3.97 -9.13 -14.38
N ASN A 112 2.82 -8.46 -14.38
CA ASN A 112 2.67 -7.06 -13.94
C ASN A 112 3.03 -6.85 -12.45
N ASP A 113 2.87 -7.86 -11.62
CA ASP A 113 3.26 -7.83 -10.21
C ASP A 113 4.77 -7.84 -9.98
N SER A 114 5.57 -8.20 -10.98
CA SER A 114 7.03 -8.32 -10.85
C SER A 114 7.77 -7.00 -10.62
N THR A 115 7.14 -5.87 -10.95
CA THR A 115 7.67 -4.53 -10.68
C THR A 115 7.03 -3.89 -9.45
N SER A 116 6.20 -4.62 -8.70
CA SER A 116 5.63 -4.13 -7.45
C SER A 116 6.73 -3.96 -6.39
N MET A 117 6.77 -2.80 -5.74
CA MET A 117 7.72 -2.49 -4.67
C MET A 117 6.97 -2.34 -3.35
N GLN A 118 7.24 -3.23 -2.39
CA GLN A 118 6.75 -3.06 -1.03
C GLN A 118 7.54 -1.95 -0.33
N LEU A 119 6.82 -0.92 0.11
CA LEU A 119 7.41 0.21 0.83
C LEU A 119 7.94 -0.24 2.20
N ARG A 120 9.08 0.31 2.62
CA ARG A 120 9.81 -0.04 3.85
C ARG A 120 10.25 -1.52 3.88
N SER A 121 10.49 -2.12 2.72
CA SER A 121 10.95 -3.50 2.55
C SER A 121 11.90 -3.60 1.36
N ASP A 122 11.41 -3.28 0.17
CA ASP A 122 12.12 -3.47 -1.09
C ASP A 122 12.85 -2.18 -1.53
N ASP A 123 12.45 -1.05 -0.96
CA ASP A 123 12.98 0.29 -1.23
C ASP A 123 14.35 0.53 -0.59
N TYR A 124 14.80 -0.30 0.36
CA TYR A 124 16.08 -0.08 1.04
C TYR A 124 17.29 -0.44 0.15
N LYS A 125 18.35 0.37 0.23
CA LYS A 125 19.64 0.09 -0.42
C LYS A 125 20.54 -0.66 0.56
N GLY A 126 21.16 -1.74 0.11
CA GLY A 126 22.19 -2.47 0.86
C GLY A 126 21.73 -3.85 1.35
N PRO A 127 22.59 -4.56 2.11
CA PRO A 127 22.33 -5.94 2.51
C PRO A 127 21.07 -6.07 3.38
N PRO A 128 20.21 -7.08 3.13
CA PRO A 128 18.94 -7.29 3.82
C PRO A 128 18.96 -7.16 5.34
N LEU A 129 20.02 -7.70 5.95
CA LEU A 129 20.16 -7.76 7.40
C LEU A 129 20.20 -6.38 8.06
N PHE A 130 20.77 -5.35 7.42
CA PHE A 130 20.90 -4.04 8.05
C PHE A 130 19.55 -3.32 8.14
N TYR A 131 18.75 -3.34 7.08
CA TYR A 131 17.47 -2.65 7.15
C TYR A 131 16.44 -3.42 7.99
N MET A 132 16.45 -4.76 7.96
CA MET A 132 15.56 -5.57 8.81
C MET A 132 15.78 -5.36 10.31
N LEU A 133 17.00 -5.01 10.73
CA LEU A 133 17.33 -4.84 12.14
C LEU A 133 17.16 -3.39 12.63
N PHE A 134 17.33 -2.40 11.76
CA PHE A 134 17.51 -1.01 12.19
C PHE A 134 16.55 0.00 11.56
N LEU A 135 15.84 -0.36 10.49
CA LEU A 135 14.96 0.58 9.79
C LEU A 135 13.49 0.38 10.17
N PRO A 136 12.69 1.47 10.13
CA PRO A 136 11.29 1.39 10.50
C PRO A 136 10.51 0.54 9.49
N GLU A 137 9.54 -0.21 10.01
CA GLU A 137 8.56 -0.96 9.23
C GLU A 137 7.15 -0.58 9.68
N TYR A 138 6.16 -0.83 8.82
CA TYR A 138 4.75 -0.65 9.16
C TYR A 138 4.23 -1.80 10.04
N ILE A 139 4.73 -1.89 11.27
CA ILE A 139 4.41 -2.97 12.21
C ILE A 139 4.12 -2.42 13.61
N LEU A 140 3.10 -2.99 14.27
CA LEU A 140 2.91 -2.79 15.71
C LEU A 140 3.91 -3.67 16.48
N GLY A 141 4.75 -3.06 17.31
CA GLY A 141 5.81 -3.76 18.03
C GLY A 141 5.33 -4.61 19.22
N LYS A 142 6.11 -4.58 20.29
CA LYS A 142 5.82 -5.34 21.52
C LYS A 142 4.81 -4.58 22.38
N ILE A 143 3.68 -5.23 22.63
CA ILE A 143 2.57 -4.68 23.42
C ILE A 143 2.40 -5.55 24.66
N ASN A 144 2.57 -4.95 25.84
CA ASN A 144 2.49 -5.61 27.15
C ASN A 144 1.64 -4.83 28.17
N SER A 145 1.07 -3.71 27.74
CA SER A 145 0.25 -2.79 28.53
C SER A 145 -0.55 -1.87 27.59
N GLN A 146 -1.60 -1.25 28.11
CA GLN A 146 -2.38 -0.24 27.39
C GLN A 146 -1.51 0.93 26.90
N SER A 147 -0.61 1.43 27.76
CA SER A 147 0.32 2.50 27.37
C SER A 147 1.25 2.08 26.22
N SER A 148 1.74 0.82 26.23
CA SER A 148 2.57 0.33 25.13
C SER A 148 1.79 0.20 23.82
N LEU A 149 0.52 -0.19 23.88
CA LEU A 149 -0.37 -0.23 22.72
C LEU A 149 -0.53 1.16 22.12
N GLU A 150 -0.90 2.15 22.93
CA GLU A 150 -1.10 3.54 22.49
C GLU A 150 0.17 4.12 21.87
N LYS A 151 1.33 3.83 22.47
CA LYS A 151 2.63 4.23 21.94
C LYS A 151 2.91 3.62 20.56
N GLU A 152 2.71 2.31 20.40
CA GLU A 152 2.95 1.63 19.12
C GLU A 152 1.95 2.06 18.04
N VAL A 153 0.68 2.28 18.41
CA VAL A 153 -0.35 2.85 17.52
C VAL A 153 0.03 4.26 17.07
N SER A 154 0.48 5.12 17.98
CA SER A 154 0.94 6.48 17.63
C SER A 154 2.15 6.43 16.71
N LYS A 155 3.15 5.58 17.02
CA LYS A 155 4.35 5.44 16.20
C LYS A 155 4.01 4.98 14.77
N LEU A 156 3.16 3.96 14.64
CA LEU A 156 2.73 3.46 13.34
C LEU A 156 1.93 4.52 12.57
N ARG A 157 1.04 5.25 13.25
CA ARG A 157 0.30 6.38 12.69
C ARG A 157 1.23 7.45 12.13
N ASP A 158 2.18 7.90 12.93
CA ASP A 158 3.07 9.00 12.55
C ASP A 158 3.98 8.58 11.38
N LEU A 159 4.42 7.32 11.36
CA LEU A 159 5.18 6.74 10.24
C LEU A 159 4.34 6.70 8.95
N ILE A 160 3.14 6.11 8.98
CA ILE A 160 2.26 6.02 7.81
C ILE A 160 1.92 7.41 7.30
N LYS A 161 1.52 8.32 8.19
CA LYS A 161 1.17 9.70 7.81
C LYS A 161 2.35 10.38 7.11
N LYS A 162 3.55 10.30 7.68
CA LYS A 162 4.76 10.89 7.11
C LYS A 162 5.08 10.29 5.74
N ASP A 163 5.01 8.98 5.61
CA ASP A 163 5.41 8.28 4.39
C ASP A 163 4.42 8.49 3.25
N MET A 164 3.11 8.47 3.54
CA MET A 164 2.07 8.76 2.55
C MET A 164 2.10 10.23 2.13
N ALA A 165 2.41 11.15 3.04
CA ALA A 165 2.61 12.56 2.70
C ALA A 165 3.84 12.78 1.79
N ASN A 166 4.84 11.90 1.84
CA ASN A 166 6.06 11.95 1.04
C ASN A 166 6.14 10.82 -0.01
N ILE A 167 4.99 10.41 -0.54
CA ILE A 167 4.89 9.25 -1.45
C ILE A 167 5.79 9.38 -2.69
N ASP A 168 6.02 10.60 -3.17
CA ASP A 168 6.90 10.88 -4.31
C ASP A 168 8.35 10.40 -4.11
N SER A 169 8.82 10.33 -2.85
CA SER A 169 10.13 9.75 -2.55
C SER A 169 10.18 8.24 -2.87
N PHE A 170 9.10 7.52 -2.63
CA PHE A 170 8.96 6.12 -3.00
C PHE A 170 8.74 5.96 -4.50
N VAL A 171 8.01 6.85 -5.16
CA VAL A 171 7.87 6.87 -6.63
C VAL A 171 9.24 7.02 -7.29
N LYS A 172 10.05 7.99 -6.84
CA LYS A 172 11.42 8.15 -7.33
C LYS A 172 12.23 6.86 -7.11
N ARG A 173 12.12 6.26 -5.92
CA ARG A 173 12.84 5.03 -5.59
C ARG A 173 12.41 3.86 -6.47
N TRP A 174 11.12 3.75 -6.77
CA TRP A 174 10.57 2.76 -7.68
C TRP A 174 11.22 2.86 -9.06
N HIS A 175 11.35 4.07 -9.62
CA HIS A 175 12.04 4.30 -10.90
C HIS A 175 13.55 4.03 -10.88
N GLU A 176 14.19 4.03 -9.71
CA GLU A 176 15.59 3.58 -9.59
C GLU A 176 15.72 2.05 -9.68
N LEU A 177 14.64 1.31 -9.38
CA LEU A 177 14.62 -0.15 -9.31
C LEU A 177 13.98 -0.79 -10.55
N HIS A 178 12.98 -0.13 -11.12
CA HIS A 178 12.08 -0.68 -12.12
C HIS A 178 11.83 0.30 -13.27
N LYS A 179 11.34 -0.26 -14.38
CA LYS A 179 10.74 0.49 -15.48
C LYS A 179 9.26 0.12 -15.57
N PRO A 180 8.38 1.07 -15.91
CA PRO A 180 6.97 0.78 -16.09
C PRO A 180 6.77 -0.18 -17.26
N TYR A 181 5.90 -1.16 -17.08
CA TYR A 181 5.36 -1.90 -18.22
C TYR A 181 4.35 -1.04 -18.95
N ILE A 182 4.34 -1.19 -20.28
CA ILE A 182 3.36 -0.51 -21.12
C ILE A 182 2.15 -1.43 -21.23
N THR A 183 1.02 -0.97 -20.69
CA THR A 183 -0.23 -1.74 -20.66
C THR A 183 -1.36 -1.02 -21.37
N ASP A 184 -2.38 -1.78 -21.79
CA ASP A 184 -3.69 -1.20 -22.07
C ASP A 184 -4.45 -0.87 -20.78
N LYS A 185 -5.67 -0.33 -20.93
CA LYS A 185 -6.57 0.02 -19.82
C LYS A 185 -7.04 -1.17 -18.97
N GLU A 186 -6.97 -2.38 -19.51
CA GLU A 186 -7.32 -3.63 -18.81
C GLU A 186 -6.07 -4.28 -18.19
N GLY A 187 -4.92 -3.62 -18.23
CA GLY A 187 -3.66 -4.13 -17.68
C GLY A 187 -2.98 -5.20 -18.53
N ASN A 188 -3.40 -5.42 -19.78
CA ASN A 188 -2.68 -6.33 -20.67
C ASN A 188 -1.38 -5.68 -21.13
N ILE A 189 -0.27 -6.40 -21.06
CA ILE A 189 1.03 -5.88 -21.49
C ILE A 189 1.08 -5.81 -23.01
N VAL A 190 1.28 -4.59 -23.50
CA VAL A 190 1.48 -4.30 -24.93
C VAL A 190 2.98 -4.36 -25.25
N LYS A 191 3.83 -3.93 -24.32
CA LYS A 191 5.29 -3.97 -24.48
C LYS A 191 5.99 -4.13 -23.13
N LYS A 192 7.03 -4.97 -23.14
CA LYS A 192 8.03 -5.05 -22.07
C LYS A 192 9.26 -4.30 -22.55
N ASP A 193 9.69 -3.29 -21.80
CA ASP A 193 10.95 -2.58 -22.04
C ASP A 193 12.14 -3.22 -21.30
#